data_AF-A0A533WXQ9-F1
#
_entry.id   AF-A0A533WXQ9-F1
#
_cell.length_a   1.000
_cell.length_b   1.000
_cell.length_c   1.000
_cell.angle_alpha   90.00
_cell.angle_beta   90.00
_cell.angle_gamma   90.00
#
_symmetry.space_group_name_H-M   'P 1'
#
loop_
_entity.id
_entity.type
_entity.pdbx_description
1 polymer ?
#
loop_
_entity_poly.entity_id
_entity_poly.type
_entity_poly.pdbx_seq_one_letter_code
_entity_poly.pdbx_strand_id
1 'polypeptide(L)'
;MGDREYSWKEAQEILIDMDERGTTDEFFQSHFLAWRDHPEYPPAYLYLLRLILPIYENGKLDLGKLMQLDKEARSRHQRIVFGLEDAASDFYDFYAKVITQPLERDLERGASGRTLSNYFEFEEHGQIPAARAVGLDTVEKAVHKVAVELLSQLQKITLDKILSDIKITLDQHYDRGMTEATLERTYIQTSEFVRLMIQRSSGPSDPATVILCPARGHGVIREGYEGVFYPTYYVQETP
;
A
#
# COMPACT_ATOMS: atom_id res chain seq x y z
N MET A 1 -16.30 17.78 -5.61
CA MET A 1 -15.22 17.90 -4.60
C MET A 1 -15.69 17.11 -3.39
N GLY A 2 -14.95 16.21 -2.79
CA GLY A 2 -13.52 15.93 -2.88
C GLY A 2 -13.20 14.69 -2.03
N ASP A 3 -11.91 14.43 -1.89
CA ASP A 3 -11.21 13.70 -0.82
C ASP A 3 -12.13 13.07 0.23
N ARG A 4 -12.16 11.74 0.32
CA ARG A 4 -12.85 11.05 1.40
C ARG A 4 -11.99 11.14 2.66
N GLU A 5 -12.11 12.27 3.35
CA GLU A 5 -11.80 12.40 4.76
C GLU A 5 -12.66 11.38 5.52
N TYR A 6 -12.04 10.58 6.40
CA TYR A 6 -12.80 9.94 7.47
C TYR A 6 -13.53 11.04 8.22
N SER A 7 -14.86 10.93 8.35
CA SER A 7 -15.59 12.00 9.00
C SER A 7 -15.19 12.02 10.47
N TRP A 8 -14.91 13.20 11.01
CA TRP A 8 -14.68 13.44 12.44
C TRP A 8 -15.69 12.73 13.35
N LYS A 9 -16.89 12.51 12.82
CA LYS A 9 -18.00 11.82 13.46
C LYS A 9 -17.73 10.32 13.63
N GLU A 10 -17.13 9.66 12.64
CA GLU A 10 -16.76 8.23 12.70
C GLU A 10 -15.61 8.01 13.70
N ALA A 11 -14.62 8.91 13.73
CA ALA A 11 -13.55 8.85 14.74
C ALA A 11 -14.08 9.09 16.16
N GLN A 12 -15.04 10.01 16.34
CA GLN A 12 -15.73 10.24 17.61
C GLN A 12 -16.56 9.04 18.04
N GLU A 13 -17.27 8.38 17.13
CA GLU A 13 -18.07 7.18 17.44
C GLU A 13 -17.17 6.02 17.92
N ILE A 14 -15.98 5.85 17.33
CA ILE A 14 -14.99 4.87 17.80
C ILE A 14 -14.52 5.19 19.23
N LEU A 15 -14.28 6.47 19.55
CA LEU A 15 -13.87 6.89 20.90
C LEU A 15 -15.00 6.69 21.93
N ILE A 16 -16.25 6.97 21.56
CA ILE A 16 -17.43 6.81 22.43
C ILE A 16 -17.68 5.31 22.70
N ASP A 17 -17.63 4.46 21.68
CA ASP A 17 -17.80 3.00 21.82
C ASP A 17 -16.74 2.35 22.74
N MET A 18 -15.55 2.95 22.81
CA MET A 18 -14.45 2.50 23.67
C MET A 18 -14.61 2.96 25.13
N ASP A 19 -15.12 4.17 25.34
CA ASP A 19 -15.38 4.75 26.66
C ASP A 19 -16.57 4.07 27.36
N GLU A 20 -17.63 3.75 26.60
CA GLU A 20 -18.82 3.03 27.10
C GLU A 20 -18.52 1.62 27.62
N ARG A 21 -17.39 1.03 27.22
CA ARG A 21 -16.94 -0.30 27.69
C ARG A 21 -16.12 -0.26 28.98
N GLY A 22 -15.92 0.92 29.57
CA GLY A 22 -15.23 1.07 30.86
C GLY A 22 -13.73 0.76 30.83
N THR A 23 -13.14 0.61 29.63
CA THR A 23 -11.69 0.49 29.43
C THR A 23 -11.11 1.89 29.28
N THR A 24 -10.85 2.55 30.40
CA THR A 24 -10.06 3.79 30.44
C THR A 24 -8.65 3.50 29.93
N ASP A 25 -8.38 3.85 28.69
CA ASP A 25 -7.03 3.88 28.15
C ASP A 25 -6.73 5.30 27.65
N GLU A 26 -6.37 6.16 28.60
CA GLU A 26 -5.95 7.55 28.43
C GLU A 26 -4.83 7.68 27.37
N PHE A 27 -4.06 6.60 27.20
CA PHE A 27 -3.05 6.46 26.15
C PHE A 27 -3.65 6.34 24.74
N PHE A 28 -4.73 5.58 24.56
CA PHE A 28 -5.41 5.42 23.26
C PHE A 28 -6.04 6.71 22.78
N GLN A 29 -6.69 7.43 23.70
CA GLN A 29 -7.22 8.75 23.44
C GLN A 29 -6.07 9.72 23.11
N SER A 30 -5.00 9.75 23.91
CA SER A 30 -3.82 10.58 23.64
C SER A 30 -3.13 10.26 22.31
N HIS A 31 -3.15 9.01 21.88
CA HIS A 31 -2.54 8.53 20.65
C HIS A 31 -3.36 8.87 19.39
N PHE A 32 -4.69 8.75 19.45
CA PHE A 32 -5.58 9.28 18.40
C PHE A 32 -5.56 10.81 18.35
N LEU A 33 -5.46 11.48 19.52
CA LEU A 33 -5.31 12.93 19.60
C LEU A 33 -3.95 13.38 19.03
N ALA A 34 -2.87 12.61 19.23
CA ALA A 34 -1.58 12.87 18.59
C ALA A 34 -1.64 12.67 17.07
N TRP A 35 -2.40 11.69 16.56
CA TRP A 35 -2.65 11.54 15.12
C TRP A 35 -3.52 12.66 14.55
N ARG A 36 -4.50 13.17 15.30
CA ARG A 36 -5.21 14.42 14.95
C ARG A 36 -4.23 15.59 14.79
N ASP A 37 -3.28 15.70 15.71
CA ASP A 37 -2.36 16.84 15.75
C ASP A 37 -1.21 16.66 14.73
N HIS A 38 -0.95 15.43 14.27
CA HIS A 38 0.09 15.05 13.29
C HIS A 38 -0.39 13.93 12.33
N PRO A 39 -1.32 14.23 11.40
CA PRO A 39 -1.92 13.23 10.50
C PRO A 39 -0.91 12.57 9.53
N GLU A 40 0.24 13.20 9.30
CA GLU A 40 1.34 12.75 8.45
C GLU A 40 2.14 11.56 9.03
N TYR A 41 1.95 11.22 10.31
CA TYR A 41 2.62 10.09 10.97
C TYR A 41 1.58 9.07 11.47
N PRO A 42 0.87 8.37 10.57
CA PRO A 42 -0.09 7.35 10.97
C PRO A 42 0.62 6.27 11.79
N PRO A 43 0.09 5.88 12.95
CA PRO A 43 0.77 4.94 13.81
C PRO A 43 0.86 3.55 13.18
N ALA A 44 2.03 2.92 13.29
CA ALA A 44 2.20 1.54 12.88
C ALA A 44 1.28 0.62 13.72
N TYR A 45 0.26 0.05 13.09
CA TYR A 45 -0.73 -0.85 13.70
C TYR A 45 -0.09 -1.98 14.54
N LEU A 46 1.09 -2.46 14.15
CA LEU A 46 1.89 -3.47 14.85
C LEU A 46 2.36 -3.03 16.25
N TYR A 47 2.58 -1.73 16.47
CA TYR A 47 2.96 -1.18 17.77
C TYR A 47 1.75 -1.03 18.70
N LEU A 48 0.59 -0.65 18.15
CA LEU A 48 -0.70 -0.62 18.85
C LEU A 48 -1.09 -2.03 19.31
N LEU A 49 -1.11 -3.04 18.41
CA LEU A 49 -1.47 -4.42 18.77
C LEU A 49 -0.59 -5.01 19.89
N ARG A 50 0.67 -4.58 20.00
CA ARG A 50 1.59 -4.96 21.09
C ARG A 50 1.21 -4.41 22.46
N LEU A 51 0.46 -3.32 22.55
CA LEU A 51 0.21 -2.59 23.79
C LEU A 51 -1.16 -2.84 24.41
N ILE A 52 -2.16 -3.24 23.61
CA ILE A 52 -3.57 -3.05 23.99
C ILE A 52 -4.24 -4.30 24.58
N LEU A 53 -3.82 -5.55 24.26
CA LEU A 53 -4.68 -6.71 24.55
C LEU A 53 -3.97 -7.98 25.06
N PRO A 54 -4.70 -8.85 25.80
CA PRO A 54 -4.32 -10.22 26.17
C PRO A 54 -4.33 -11.19 24.96
N ILE A 55 -4.08 -10.68 23.76
CA ILE A 55 -3.76 -11.45 22.56
C ILE A 55 -2.32 -11.96 22.60
N TYR A 56 -1.52 -11.55 23.58
CA TYR A 56 -0.23 -12.16 23.86
C TYR A 56 -0.37 -13.19 24.98
N GLU A 57 -0.29 -14.47 24.62
CA GLU A 57 -0.19 -15.56 25.58
C GLU A 57 1.24 -16.11 25.54
N ASN A 58 1.95 -16.03 26.66
CA ASN A 58 3.36 -16.44 26.77
C ASN A 58 4.30 -15.75 25.76
N GLY A 59 4.06 -14.47 25.46
CA GLY A 59 4.89 -13.68 24.54
C GLY A 59 4.66 -13.99 23.06
N LYS A 60 3.62 -14.76 22.71
CA LYS A 60 3.21 -15.05 21.34
C LYS A 60 1.80 -14.52 21.07
N LEU A 61 1.58 -14.09 19.83
CA LEU A 61 0.30 -13.60 19.35
C LEU A 61 -0.70 -14.78 19.21
N ASP A 62 -1.86 -14.68 19.83
CA ASP A 62 -2.98 -15.60 19.70
C ASP A 62 -3.77 -15.26 18.44
N LEU A 63 -3.46 -15.98 17.36
CA LEU A 63 -4.07 -15.80 16.04
C LEU A 63 -5.57 -16.09 16.05
N GLY A 64 -6.04 -17.01 16.89
CA GLY A 64 -7.46 -17.35 16.99
C GLY A 64 -8.27 -16.18 17.55
N LYS A 65 -7.78 -15.55 18.62
CA LYS A 65 -8.40 -14.34 19.18
C LYS A 65 -8.31 -13.15 18.23
N LEU A 66 -7.19 -12.99 17.52
CA LEU A 66 -7.00 -11.93 16.54
C LEU A 66 -8.00 -12.05 15.36
N MET A 67 -8.21 -13.26 14.85
CA MET A 67 -9.20 -13.51 13.79
C MET A 67 -10.63 -13.30 14.27
N GLN A 68 -10.95 -13.62 15.53
CA GLN A 68 -12.27 -13.34 16.09
C GLN A 68 -12.51 -11.82 16.22
N LEU A 69 -11.53 -11.07 16.72
CA LEU A 69 -11.56 -9.60 16.78
C LEU A 69 -11.76 -9.00 15.38
N ASP A 70 -11.02 -9.47 14.39
CA ASP A 70 -11.15 -9.00 13.01
C ASP A 70 -12.55 -9.29 12.44
N LYS A 71 -13.11 -10.47 12.71
CA LYS A 71 -14.48 -10.81 12.29
C LYS A 71 -15.53 -9.87 12.91
N GLU A 72 -15.38 -9.55 14.19
CA GLU A 72 -16.26 -8.61 14.88
C GLU A 72 -16.11 -7.19 14.33
N ALA A 73 -14.88 -6.74 14.07
CA ALA A 73 -14.59 -5.44 13.45
C ALA A 73 -15.17 -5.32 12.03
N ARG A 74 -15.04 -6.36 11.20
CA ARG A 74 -15.57 -6.38 9.82
C ARG A 74 -17.08 -6.22 9.77
N SER A 75 -17.81 -6.73 10.77
CA SER A 75 -19.27 -6.53 10.86
C SER A 75 -19.67 -5.06 11.03
N ARG A 76 -18.72 -4.22 11.45
CA ARG A 76 -18.85 -2.76 11.65
C ARG A 76 -18.06 -1.96 10.61
N HIS A 77 -17.64 -2.59 9.51
CA HIS A 77 -16.80 -2.00 8.47
C HIS A 77 -15.41 -1.54 8.96
N GLN A 78 -14.90 -2.11 10.05
CA GLN A 78 -13.54 -1.89 10.57
C GLN A 78 -12.63 -3.07 10.18
N ARG A 79 -11.30 -2.85 10.14
CA ARG A 79 -10.31 -3.88 9.77
C ARG A 79 -9.21 -3.95 10.83
N ILE A 80 -8.90 -5.16 11.30
CA ILE A 80 -7.85 -5.40 12.31
C ILE A 80 -6.74 -6.27 11.71
N VAL A 81 -7.11 -7.25 10.88
CA VAL A 81 -6.20 -8.12 10.13
C VAL A 81 -6.41 -7.87 8.65
N PHE A 82 -5.33 -7.69 7.91
CA PHE A 82 -5.37 -7.49 6.47
C PHE A 82 -5.05 -8.81 5.76
N GLY A 83 -6.05 -9.39 5.09
CA GLY A 83 -5.87 -10.57 4.25
C GLY A 83 -5.40 -10.21 2.85
N LEU A 84 -5.07 -11.22 2.04
CA LEU A 84 -4.66 -11.02 0.65
C LEU A 84 -5.77 -10.39 -0.19
N GLU A 85 -7.02 -10.71 0.11
CA GLU A 85 -8.19 -10.12 -0.53
C GLU A 85 -8.36 -8.63 -0.18
N ASP A 86 -8.03 -8.22 1.04
CA ASP A 86 -8.04 -6.80 1.42
C ASP A 86 -6.91 -6.05 0.71
N ALA A 87 -5.71 -6.65 0.68
CA ALA A 87 -4.58 -6.09 -0.06
C ALA A 87 -4.89 -5.92 -1.54
N ALA A 88 -5.50 -6.93 -2.18
CA ALA A 88 -5.92 -6.86 -3.57
C ALA A 88 -6.96 -5.75 -3.79
N SER A 89 -7.92 -5.60 -2.89
CA SER A 89 -8.95 -4.56 -2.96
C SER A 89 -8.35 -3.17 -2.87
N ASP A 90 -7.45 -2.95 -1.91
CA ASP A 90 -6.84 -1.65 -1.69
C ASP A 90 -5.82 -1.31 -2.81
N PHE A 91 -5.11 -2.32 -3.35
CA PHE A 91 -4.29 -2.15 -4.55
C PHE A 91 -5.15 -1.78 -5.76
N TYR A 92 -6.26 -2.49 -5.98
CA TYR A 92 -7.19 -2.17 -7.06
C TYR A 92 -7.68 -0.72 -6.96
N ASP A 93 -8.10 -0.30 -5.77
CA ASP A 93 -8.53 1.06 -5.49
C ASP A 93 -7.41 2.07 -5.73
N PHE A 94 -6.17 1.75 -5.34
CA PHE A 94 -5.01 2.58 -5.61
C PHE A 94 -4.76 2.75 -7.11
N TYR A 95 -4.70 1.64 -7.86
CA TYR A 95 -4.55 1.65 -9.32
C TYR A 95 -5.66 2.47 -9.99
N ALA A 96 -6.91 2.33 -9.54
CA ALA A 96 -8.03 3.05 -10.11
C ALA A 96 -8.00 4.56 -9.77
N LYS A 97 -7.89 4.90 -8.48
CA LYS A 97 -8.12 6.27 -7.95
C LYS A 97 -6.88 7.14 -7.98
N VAL A 98 -5.69 6.56 -7.81
CA VAL A 98 -4.43 7.30 -7.68
C VAL A 98 -3.62 7.29 -8.97
N ILE A 99 -3.82 6.31 -9.85
CA ILE A 99 -3.09 6.21 -11.12
C ILE A 99 -4.02 6.42 -12.32
N THR A 100 -5.00 5.55 -12.52
CA THR A 100 -5.79 5.49 -13.75
C THR A 100 -6.62 6.75 -13.97
N GLN A 101 -7.45 7.13 -12.99
CA GLN A 101 -8.30 8.32 -13.08
C GLN A 101 -7.49 9.63 -13.18
N PRO A 102 -6.39 9.83 -12.41
CA PRO A 102 -5.54 11.00 -12.60
C PRO A 102 -4.86 11.05 -13.98
N LEU A 103 -4.34 9.93 -14.48
CA LEU A 103 -3.74 9.87 -15.82
C LEU A 103 -4.75 10.20 -16.91
N GLU A 104 -5.96 9.64 -16.85
CA GLU A 104 -7.06 9.95 -17.77
C GLU A 104 -7.37 11.44 -17.78
N ARG A 105 -7.54 12.04 -16.59
CA ARG A 105 -7.81 13.47 -16.44
C ARG A 105 -6.66 14.35 -16.97
N ASP A 106 -5.41 13.96 -16.72
CA ASP A 106 -4.25 14.70 -17.19
C ASP A 106 -4.15 14.66 -18.73
N LEU A 107 -4.45 13.50 -19.34
CA LEU A 107 -4.54 13.37 -20.80
C LEU A 107 -5.68 14.21 -21.39
N GLU A 108 -6.87 14.18 -20.80
CA GLU A 108 -8.01 15.01 -21.24
C GLU A 108 -7.72 16.51 -21.18
N ARG A 109 -6.90 16.95 -20.22
CA ARG A 109 -6.51 18.35 -20.04
C ARG A 109 -5.31 18.76 -20.89
N GLY A 110 -4.70 17.85 -21.64
CA GLY A 110 -3.48 18.12 -22.41
C GLY A 110 -2.29 18.44 -21.50
N ALA A 111 -2.12 17.66 -20.42
CA ALA A 111 -1.00 17.84 -19.51
C ALA A 111 0.36 17.70 -20.22
N SER A 112 1.36 18.42 -19.72
CA SER A 112 2.70 18.38 -20.29
C SER A 112 3.32 16.97 -20.20
N GLY A 113 4.27 16.67 -21.09
CA GLY A 113 5.01 15.41 -21.03
C GLY A 113 5.71 15.16 -19.68
N ARG A 114 6.15 16.21 -18.98
CA ARG A 114 6.72 16.11 -17.63
C ARG A 114 5.69 15.56 -16.62
N THR A 115 4.46 16.04 -16.68
CA THR A 115 3.37 15.57 -15.80
C THR A 115 3.03 14.11 -16.09
N LEU A 116 2.89 13.77 -17.38
CA LEU A 116 2.58 12.40 -17.81
C LEU A 116 3.69 11.40 -17.45
N SER A 117 4.94 11.86 -17.40
CA SER A 117 6.08 11.01 -17.05
C SER A 117 6.08 10.57 -15.59
N ASN A 118 5.35 11.24 -14.69
CA ASN A 118 5.21 10.81 -13.29
C ASN A 118 4.52 9.44 -13.15
N TYR A 119 3.76 9.04 -14.16
CA TYR A 119 3.06 7.76 -14.19
C TYR A 119 3.89 6.63 -14.81
N PHE A 120 5.08 6.92 -15.34
CA PHE A 120 5.90 5.97 -16.09
C PHE A 120 6.85 5.21 -15.18
N GLU A 121 7.03 3.92 -15.47
CA GLU A 121 8.09 3.12 -14.90
C GLU A 121 9.19 2.94 -15.96
N PHE A 122 10.16 2.09 -15.67
CA PHE A 122 11.34 1.89 -16.52
C PHE A 122 10.99 1.51 -17.98
N GLU A 123 9.97 0.69 -18.18
CA GLU A 123 9.57 0.21 -19.52
C GLU A 123 9.00 1.32 -20.40
N GLU A 124 8.14 2.19 -19.83
CA GLU A 124 7.59 3.34 -20.55
C GLU A 124 8.68 4.36 -20.90
N HIS A 125 9.64 4.57 -19.99
CA HIS A 125 10.80 5.42 -20.28
C HIS A 125 11.67 4.88 -21.40
N GLY A 126 11.81 3.55 -21.50
CA GLY A 126 12.54 2.89 -22.59
C GLY A 126 11.93 3.11 -23.98
N GLN A 127 10.64 3.45 -24.06
CA GLN A 127 9.92 3.70 -25.32
C GLN A 127 10.07 5.15 -25.82
N ILE A 128 10.61 6.05 -24.98
CA ILE A 128 10.75 7.47 -25.32
C ILE A 128 12.11 7.71 -25.98
N PRO A 129 12.16 8.23 -27.21
CA PRO A 129 13.43 8.52 -27.88
C PRO A 129 14.18 9.66 -27.18
N ALA A 130 15.50 9.67 -27.28
CA ALA A 130 16.32 10.75 -26.70
C ALA A 130 16.05 12.09 -27.39
N ALA A 131 15.75 13.14 -26.61
CA ALA A 131 15.48 14.49 -27.12
C ALA A 131 16.59 15.03 -28.03
N ARG A 132 17.85 14.66 -27.77
CA ARG A 132 19.01 15.05 -28.58
C ARG A 132 18.99 14.50 -30.01
N ALA A 133 18.30 13.38 -30.23
CA ALA A 133 18.25 12.70 -31.53
C ALA A 133 17.07 13.18 -32.40
N VAL A 134 15.94 13.53 -31.79
CA VAL A 134 14.66 13.73 -32.51
C VAL A 134 13.95 15.06 -32.22
N GLY A 135 14.52 15.90 -31.34
CA GLY A 135 13.92 17.16 -30.91
C GLY A 135 12.80 16.98 -29.86
N LEU A 136 12.45 18.08 -29.18
CA LEU A 136 11.49 18.07 -28.07
C LEU A 136 10.07 17.73 -28.51
N ASP A 137 9.60 18.26 -29.64
CA ASP A 137 8.24 18.00 -30.15
C ASP A 137 7.98 16.52 -30.41
N THR A 138 8.98 15.80 -30.93
CA THR A 138 8.88 14.36 -31.19
C THR A 138 8.84 13.57 -29.88
N VAL A 139 9.64 13.99 -28.89
CA VAL A 139 9.62 13.40 -27.55
C VAL A 139 8.26 13.61 -26.88
N GLU A 140 7.70 14.81 -26.97
CA GLU A 140 6.41 15.12 -26.36
C GLU A 140 5.27 14.30 -26.97
N LYS A 141 5.28 14.09 -28.30
CA LYS A 141 4.35 13.17 -28.97
C LYS A 141 4.54 11.71 -28.54
N ALA A 142 5.79 11.28 -28.37
CA ALA A 142 6.09 9.93 -27.89
C ALA A 142 5.60 9.71 -26.46
N VAL A 143 5.84 10.68 -25.57
CA VAL A 143 5.32 10.66 -24.18
C VAL A 143 3.80 10.54 -24.16
N HIS A 144 3.09 11.36 -24.94
CA HIS A 144 1.63 11.27 -25.02
C HIS A 144 1.16 9.91 -25.53
N LYS A 145 1.82 9.36 -26.55
CA LYS A 145 1.50 8.03 -27.08
C LYS A 145 1.66 6.96 -26.01
N VAL A 146 2.79 6.94 -25.31
CA VAL A 146 3.09 5.99 -24.22
C VAL A 146 2.07 6.15 -23.09
N ALA A 147 1.69 7.38 -22.73
CA ALA A 147 0.67 7.64 -21.71
C ALA A 147 -0.72 7.09 -22.10
N VAL A 148 -1.13 7.23 -23.36
CA VAL A 148 -2.40 6.67 -23.85
C VAL A 148 -2.38 5.14 -23.86
N GLU A 149 -1.26 4.54 -24.28
CA GLU A 149 -1.07 3.09 -24.26
C GLU A 149 -1.12 2.54 -22.83
N LEU A 150 -0.43 3.23 -21.90
CA LEU A 150 -0.47 2.92 -20.47
C LEU A 150 -1.89 3.02 -19.90
N LEU A 151 -2.64 4.09 -20.22
CA LEU A 151 -4.03 4.22 -19.76
C LEU A 151 -4.89 3.04 -20.22
N SER A 152 -4.74 2.61 -21.46
CA SER A 152 -5.45 1.43 -22.00
C SER A 152 -5.11 0.14 -21.26
N GLN A 153 -3.88 0.00 -20.77
CA GLN A 153 -3.46 -1.15 -19.94
C GLN A 153 -4.05 -1.05 -18.54
N LEU A 154 -3.94 0.11 -17.90
CA LEU A 154 -4.46 0.37 -16.54
C LEU A 154 -5.97 0.14 -16.44
N GLN A 155 -6.74 0.53 -17.46
CA GLN A 155 -8.19 0.30 -17.51
C GLN A 155 -8.59 -1.18 -17.59
N LYS A 156 -7.66 -2.09 -17.91
CA LYS A 156 -7.89 -3.55 -17.97
C LYS A 156 -7.54 -4.26 -16.65
N ILE A 157 -7.08 -3.51 -15.64
CA ILE A 157 -6.81 -4.06 -14.31
C ILE A 157 -8.13 -4.44 -13.66
N THR A 158 -8.16 -5.61 -13.03
CA THR A 158 -9.31 -6.10 -12.26
C THR A 158 -8.84 -6.62 -10.91
N LEU A 159 -9.74 -6.63 -9.93
CA LEU A 159 -9.46 -7.16 -8.60
C LEU A 159 -8.93 -8.60 -8.66
N ASP A 160 -9.57 -9.46 -9.47
CA ASP A 160 -9.17 -10.87 -9.62
C ASP A 160 -7.75 -11.03 -10.17
N LYS A 161 -7.36 -10.17 -11.12
CA LYS A 161 -5.99 -10.19 -11.67
C LYS A 161 -4.96 -9.83 -10.61
N ILE A 162 -5.23 -8.80 -9.81
CA ILE A 162 -4.34 -8.39 -8.71
C ILE A 162 -4.25 -9.50 -7.67
N LEU A 163 -5.39 -10.05 -7.23
CA LEU A 163 -5.40 -11.12 -6.23
C LEU A 163 -4.65 -12.36 -6.71
N SER A 164 -4.83 -12.73 -7.99
CA SER A 164 -4.07 -13.83 -8.60
C SER A 164 -2.57 -13.53 -8.62
N ASP A 165 -2.19 -12.32 -8.98
CA ASP A 165 -0.78 -11.90 -9.05
C ASP A 165 -0.11 -11.86 -7.67
N ILE A 166 -0.82 -11.41 -6.63
CA ILE A 166 -0.39 -11.49 -5.22
C ILE A 166 -0.11 -12.97 -4.85
N LYS A 167 -1.06 -13.86 -5.12
CA LYS A 167 -0.95 -15.28 -4.76
C LYS A 167 0.22 -15.95 -5.47
N ILE A 168 0.37 -15.73 -6.78
CA ILE A 168 1.48 -16.28 -7.57
C ILE A 168 2.82 -15.72 -7.08
N THR A 169 2.91 -14.41 -6.83
CA THR A 169 4.13 -13.76 -6.38
C THR A 169 4.58 -14.32 -5.03
N LEU A 170 3.66 -14.45 -4.07
CA LEU A 170 3.99 -15.01 -2.75
C LEU A 170 4.40 -16.48 -2.86
N ASP A 171 3.64 -17.31 -3.59
CA ASP A 171 3.95 -18.73 -3.79
C ASP A 171 5.34 -18.96 -4.39
N GLN A 172 5.73 -18.15 -5.37
CA GLN A 172 7.00 -18.33 -6.08
C GLN A 172 8.20 -17.66 -5.39
N HIS A 173 7.98 -16.57 -4.65
CA HIS A 173 9.06 -15.69 -4.21
C HIS A 173 9.21 -15.50 -2.71
N TYR A 174 8.23 -15.89 -1.89
CA TYR A 174 8.31 -15.70 -0.45
C TYR A 174 9.49 -16.47 0.18
N ASP A 175 9.49 -17.80 0.08
CA ASP A 175 10.54 -18.65 0.68
C ASP A 175 11.93 -18.38 0.08
N ARG A 176 11.95 -18.16 -1.24
CA ARG A 176 13.16 -17.79 -1.96
C ARG A 176 13.72 -16.46 -1.45
N GLY A 177 12.88 -15.44 -1.33
CA GLY A 177 13.29 -14.13 -0.85
C GLY A 177 13.70 -14.15 0.62
N MET A 178 13.05 -14.96 1.45
CA MET A 178 13.46 -15.19 2.84
C MET A 178 14.87 -15.79 2.94
N THR A 179 15.25 -16.64 1.98
CA THR A 179 16.58 -17.25 1.90
C THR A 179 17.62 -16.30 1.32
N GLU A 180 17.28 -15.55 0.28
CA GLU A 180 18.20 -14.67 -0.45
C GLU A 180 18.40 -13.29 0.20
N ALA A 181 17.43 -12.82 1.00
CA ALA A 181 17.56 -11.55 1.71
C ALA A 181 18.64 -11.66 2.80
N THR A 182 19.56 -10.70 2.81
CA THR A 182 20.64 -10.59 3.81
C THR A 182 20.61 -9.21 4.44
N LEU A 183 21.49 -8.97 5.42
CA LEU A 183 21.67 -7.64 6.02
C LEU A 183 22.00 -6.56 4.98
N GLU A 184 22.81 -6.94 3.98
CA GLU A 184 23.34 -6.01 2.97
C GLU A 184 22.46 -5.96 1.71
N ARG A 185 21.50 -6.89 1.58
CA ARG A 185 20.73 -7.06 0.36
C ARG A 185 19.25 -7.29 0.66
N THR A 186 18.43 -6.35 0.22
CA THR A 186 16.98 -6.53 0.14
C THR A 186 16.66 -7.40 -1.07
N TYR A 187 15.85 -8.44 -0.88
CA TYR A 187 15.24 -9.17 -1.98
C TYR A 187 14.05 -8.36 -2.51
N ILE A 188 14.00 -8.12 -3.82
CA ILE A 188 12.91 -7.37 -4.45
C ILE A 188 12.46 -8.18 -5.66
N GLN A 189 11.17 -8.49 -5.69
CA GLN A 189 10.49 -9.02 -6.86
C GLN A 189 9.36 -8.07 -7.23
N THR A 190 9.25 -7.74 -8.51
CA THR A 190 8.15 -6.95 -9.06
C THR A 190 7.46 -7.77 -10.14
N SER A 191 6.15 -7.98 -9.99
CA SER A 191 5.26 -8.57 -10.99
C SER A 191 4.47 -7.44 -11.69
N GLU A 192 3.39 -7.79 -12.40
CA GLU A 192 2.58 -6.81 -13.14
C GLU A 192 1.89 -5.80 -12.19
N PHE A 193 1.36 -6.27 -11.07
CA PHE A 193 0.58 -5.43 -10.15
C PHE A 193 1.18 -5.31 -8.75
N VAL A 194 2.17 -6.14 -8.43
CA VAL A 194 2.64 -6.30 -7.06
C VAL A 194 4.15 -6.21 -6.98
N ARG A 195 4.64 -5.59 -5.93
CA ARG A 195 6.03 -5.62 -5.53
C ARG A 195 6.14 -6.28 -4.15
N LEU A 196 6.99 -7.31 -4.09
CA LEU A 196 7.39 -7.98 -2.87
C LEU A 196 8.80 -7.53 -2.49
N MET A 197 8.99 -7.09 -1.26
CA MET A 197 10.28 -6.70 -0.71
C MET A 197 10.55 -7.46 0.58
N ILE A 198 11.73 -8.08 0.71
CA ILE A 198 12.15 -8.78 1.92
C ILE A 198 13.49 -8.23 2.37
N GLN A 199 13.54 -7.70 3.59
CA GLN A 199 14.73 -7.09 4.18
C GLN A 199 15.04 -7.70 5.55
N ARG A 200 16.33 -7.83 5.88
CA ARG A 200 16.79 -8.23 7.22
C ARG A 200 17.55 -7.09 7.88
N SER A 201 17.33 -6.89 9.17
CA SER A 201 17.91 -5.78 9.93
C SER A 201 19.27 -6.10 10.57
N SER A 202 19.61 -7.37 10.77
CA SER A 202 20.83 -7.72 11.53
C SER A 202 21.45 -9.09 11.23
N GLY A 203 20.69 -10.10 10.77
CA GLY A 203 21.26 -11.40 10.36
C GLY A 203 20.24 -12.45 9.88
N PRO A 204 20.70 -13.64 9.43
CA PRO A 204 19.81 -14.71 8.91
C PRO A 204 18.86 -15.29 9.96
N SER A 205 19.20 -15.16 11.23
CA SER A 205 18.40 -15.60 12.38
C SER A 205 17.37 -14.57 12.84
N ASP A 206 17.45 -13.32 12.35
CA ASP A 206 16.54 -12.26 12.77
C ASP A 206 15.26 -12.26 11.91
N PRO A 207 14.12 -11.81 12.46
CA PRO A 207 12.90 -11.64 11.69
C PRO A 207 13.16 -10.79 10.45
N ALA A 208 12.78 -11.31 9.28
CA ALA A 208 12.78 -10.52 8.06
C ALA A 208 11.52 -9.66 8.01
N THR A 209 11.66 -8.43 7.55
CA THR A 209 10.53 -7.58 7.21
C THR A 209 10.12 -7.91 5.78
N VAL A 210 8.92 -8.47 5.62
CA VAL A 210 8.32 -8.76 4.30
C VAL A 210 7.24 -7.74 4.02
N ILE A 211 7.34 -7.08 2.87
CA ILE A 211 6.48 -5.99 2.46
C ILE A 211 5.86 -6.33 1.10
N LEU A 212 4.54 -6.19 1.01
CA LEU A 212 3.76 -6.26 -0.22
C LEU A 212 3.20 -4.86 -0.52
N CYS A 213 3.42 -4.34 -1.72
CA CYS A 213 2.88 -3.07 -2.16
C CYS A 213 2.55 -3.12 -3.66
N PRO A 214 1.87 -2.11 -4.24
CA PRO A 214 1.69 -2.03 -5.68
C PRO A 214 3.03 -2.12 -6.43
N ALA A 215 3.01 -2.51 -7.70
CA ALA A 215 4.23 -2.53 -8.51
C ALA A 215 4.68 -1.14 -8.99
N ARG A 216 3.72 -0.21 -9.12
CA ARG A 216 3.93 1.09 -9.77
C ARG A 216 3.24 2.22 -9.02
N GLY A 217 3.57 3.46 -9.36
CA GLY A 217 2.88 4.65 -8.85
C GLY A 217 3.63 5.43 -7.78
N HIS A 218 4.87 5.02 -7.47
CA HIS A 218 5.76 5.74 -6.56
C HIS A 218 5.97 7.20 -7.00
N GLY A 219 6.07 7.46 -8.31
CA GLY A 219 6.25 8.81 -8.86
C GLY A 219 5.01 9.71 -8.82
N VAL A 220 3.84 9.16 -8.50
CA VAL A 220 2.55 9.89 -8.48
C VAL A 220 2.24 10.42 -7.08
N ILE A 221 2.86 9.85 -6.04
CA ILE A 221 2.62 10.21 -4.65
C ILE A 221 3.63 11.28 -4.21
N ARG A 222 3.17 12.22 -3.39
CA ARG A 222 4.02 13.25 -2.80
C ARG A 222 4.79 12.70 -1.61
N GLU A 223 6.02 13.18 -1.45
CA GLU A 223 6.86 12.88 -0.29
C GLU A 223 6.11 13.15 1.03
N GLY A 224 6.11 12.16 1.93
CA GLY A 224 5.40 12.18 3.21
C GLY A 224 4.00 11.56 3.18
N TYR A 225 3.48 11.16 2.02
CA TYR A 225 2.16 10.53 1.87
C TYR A 225 2.22 9.08 1.39
N GLU A 226 3.42 8.50 1.26
CA GLU A 226 3.65 7.16 0.74
C GLU A 226 2.89 6.11 1.55
N GLY A 227 2.98 6.12 2.88
CA GLY A 227 2.27 5.12 3.70
C GLY A 227 0.74 5.21 3.67
N VAL A 228 0.19 6.36 3.27
CA VAL A 228 -1.27 6.62 3.29
C VAL A 228 -1.91 6.29 1.94
N PHE A 229 -1.31 6.76 0.86
CA PHE A 229 -1.84 6.52 -0.48
C PHE A 229 -1.22 5.31 -1.16
N TYR A 230 -0.03 4.86 -0.74
CA TYR A 230 0.61 3.65 -1.24
C TYR A 230 0.36 2.49 -0.26
N PRO A 231 -0.71 1.71 -0.46
CA PRO A 231 -1.03 0.63 0.47
C PRO A 231 0.14 -0.34 0.55
N THR A 232 0.59 -0.59 1.78
CA THR A 232 1.78 -1.41 2.06
C THR A 232 1.42 -2.39 3.16
N TYR A 233 1.55 -3.68 2.89
CA TYR A 233 1.18 -4.76 3.80
C TYR A 233 2.40 -5.52 4.28
N TYR A 234 2.42 -5.82 5.57
CA TYR A 234 3.40 -6.74 6.13
C TYR A 234 2.89 -8.16 5.96
N VAL A 235 3.63 -8.98 5.22
CA VAL A 235 3.28 -10.40 5.07
C VAL A 235 3.82 -11.14 6.28
N GLN A 236 2.93 -11.74 7.06
CA GLN A 236 3.31 -12.59 8.18
C GLN A 236 2.86 -14.01 7.86
N GLU A 237 3.75 -14.99 8.09
CA GLU A 237 3.37 -16.40 8.07
C GLU A 237 2.17 -16.61 8.99
N THR A 238 1.09 -17.18 8.44
CA THR A 238 0.13 -17.90 9.27
C THR A 238 0.72 -19.31 9.45
N PRO A 239 1.00 -19.76 10.68
CA PRO A 239 1.48 -21.11 10.94
C PRO A 239 0.44 -22.17 10.56
#